data_AF-A0A821SB57-F1
#
_entry.id   AF-A0A821SB57-F1
#
_cell.length_a   1.000
_cell.length_b   1.000
_cell.length_c   1.000
_cell.angle_alpha   90.00
_cell.angle_beta   90.00
_cell.angle_gamma   90.00
#
_symmetry.space_group_name_H-M   'P 1'
#
loop_
_entity.id
_entity.type
_entity.pdbx_description
1 polymer ?
#
loop_
_entity_poly.entity_id
_entity_poly.type
_entity_poly.pdbx_seq_one_letter_code
_entity_poly.pdbx_strand_id
1 'polypeptide(L)'
;MAKPEFLSKDILDEEYIKSFEPFHHLQMALGSCRVNIRDRFVSSPTTAQKIFSICCVIITLVLYIYTTTSYFIRYYDFAGIYVTSIISIVMYYITFFFHIIHVRFINCNSNPRFYIQLQEIDRLMNVNKNEKLNRVLYLNNAASAGVSVLVLLMAFCLTMYENAHFFMGIVGLLYSVLTCIVEWMYCADLLVYFFLRIRFINAIIINHLQGTVGPFKYRAINLPTYYFIRCLASETHDFQTNCVDLYLKALFEGFTSFQNHYRFQMLLFCNQFVLLSLLTFEIGLGALQYNALRWSELITLPTILICNTLLAIFLCIRCEVFYRETKKTKRLCITMMSRYCDGPLRDKAKRILKIIEQRPVKFNVYNMWSMNALTVIRMLNTVTTMMVVLLQFTFL
;
A
#
# COMPACT_ATOMS: atom_id res chain seq x y z
N MET A 1 -20.73 -22.42 29.18
CA MET A 1 -19.29 -22.54 28.88
C MET A 1 -19.11 -23.53 27.75
N ALA A 2 -18.88 -23.05 26.53
CA ALA A 2 -18.56 -23.91 25.37
C ALA A 2 -17.05 -23.88 25.15
N LYS A 3 -16.41 -25.06 25.08
CA LYS A 3 -14.99 -25.22 24.75
C LYS A 3 -14.72 -24.90 23.26
N PRO A 4 -13.49 -24.48 22.90
CA PRO A 4 -13.23 -23.72 21.68
C PRO A 4 -12.78 -24.62 20.52
N GLU A 5 -13.62 -24.79 19.50
CA GLU A 5 -13.19 -25.33 18.19
C GLU A 5 -12.41 -24.32 17.34
N PHE A 6 -12.33 -23.05 17.76
CA PHE A 6 -11.69 -21.97 17.01
C PHE A 6 -10.15 -21.93 17.13
N LEU A 7 -9.54 -22.67 18.06
CA LEU A 7 -8.12 -22.47 18.36
C LEU A 7 -7.14 -22.94 17.27
N SER A 8 -7.49 -23.90 16.41
CA SER A 8 -6.54 -24.43 15.41
C SER A 8 -6.56 -23.70 14.07
N LYS A 9 -7.71 -23.13 13.67
CA LYS A 9 -7.84 -22.38 12.40
C LYS A 9 -7.23 -20.98 12.50
N ASP A 10 -7.20 -20.40 13.69
CA ASP A 10 -6.70 -19.03 13.89
C ASP A 10 -5.18 -18.95 14.12
N ILE A 11 -4.50 -20.09 14.27
CA ILE A 11 -3.03 -20.14 14.39
C ILE A 11 -2.42 -19.75 13.05
N LEU A 12 -1.57 -18.73 13.03
CA LEU A 12 -0.87 -18.37 11.81
C LEU A 12 0.37 -19.23 11.55
N ASP A 13 0.70 -19.40 10.26
CA ASP A 13 1.91 -20.10 9.84
C ASP A 13 3.12 -19.16 10.01
N GLU A 14 4.26 -19.67 10.48
CA GLU A 14 5.42 -18.83 10.81
C GLU A 14 5.98 -18.10 9.59
N GLU A 15 6.08 -18.77 8.45
CA GLU A 15 6.56 -18.17 7.20
C GLU A 15 5.65 -17.04 6.72
N TYR A 16 4.34 -17.20 6.93
CA TYR A 16 3.35 -16.18 6.62
C TYR A 16 3.55 -14.94 7.51
N ILE A 17 3.70 -15.13 8.83
CA ILE A 17 4.00 -14.03 9.75
C ILE A 17 5.30 -13.32 9.36
N LYS A 18 6.37 -14.09 9.12
CA LYS A 18 7.68 -13.56 8.71
C LYS A 18 7.57 -12.68 7.48
N SER A 19 6.71 -13.03 6.50
CA SER A 19 6.56 -12.24 5.28
C SER A 19 6.08 -10.79 5.52
N PHE A 20 5.35 -10.52 6.60
CA PHE A 20 4.84 -9.19 6.95
C PHE A 20 5.58 -8.52 8.12
N GLU A 21 6.55 -9.24 8.71
CA GLU A 21 7.32 -8.80 9.86
C GLU A 21 8.01 -7.42 9.68
N PRO A 22 8.63 -7.08 8.52
CA PRO A 22 9.28 -5.78 8.35
C PRO A 22 8.35 -4.59 8.58
N PHE A 23 7.13 -4.66 8.06
CA PHE A 23 6.12 -3.61 8.28
C PHE A 23 5.56 -3.67 9.69
N HIS A 24 5.36 -4.88 10.24
CA HIS A 24 4.83 -5.02 11.60
C HIS A 24 5.70 -4.29 12.63
N HIS A 25 7.02 -4.49 12.58
CA HIS A 25 7.97 -3.82 13.48
C HIS A 25 7.98 -2.31 13.27
N LEU A 26 8.00 -1.86 12.01
CA LEU A 26 8.00 -0.43 11.69
C LEU A 26 6.71 0.25 12.16
N GLN A 27 5.55 -0.35 11.91
CA GLN A 27 4.26 0.16 12.37
C GLN A 27 4.13 0.11 13.90
N MET A 28 4.77 -0.85 14.57
CA MET A 28 4.80 -0.91 16.03
C MET A 28 5.60 0.25 16.61
N ALA A 29 6.78 0.53 16.05
CA ALA A 29 7.61 1.67 16.43
C ALA A 29 6.89 3.01 16.20
N LEU A 30 6.15 3.14 15.11
CA LEU A 30 5.38 4.34 14.75
C LEU A 30 3.98 4.40 15.38
N GLY A 31 3.64 3.44 16.25
CA GLY A 31 2.33 3.42 16.88
C GLY A 31 1.16 3.25 15.90
N SER A 32 1.38 2.86 14.64
CA SER A 32 0.32 2.62 13.63
C SER A 32 -0.05 1.14 13.47
N CYS A 33 0.59 0.24 14.22
CA CYS A 33 0.38 -1.21 14.14
C CYS A 33 -1.10 -1.60 14.18
N ARG A 34 -1.48 -2.46 13.22
CA ARG A 34 -2.87 -2.87 12.95
C ARG A 34 -3.36 -4.04 13.79
N VAL A 35 -2.44 -4.91 14.17
CA VAL A 35 -2.72 -6.18 14.81
C VAL A 35 -1.64 -6.48 15.84
N ASN A 36 -2.00 -7.22 16.89
CA ASN A 36 -1.05 -7.72 17.86
C ASN A 36 -0.84 -9.21 17.63
N ILE A 37 0.38 -9.60 17.26
CA ILE A 37 0.74 -10.99 16.99
C ILE A 37 1.51 -11.51 18.20
N ARG A 38 0.95 -12.50 18.90
CA ARG A 38 1.62 -13.17 20.03
C ARG A 38 1.41 -14.66 19.92
N ASP A 39 2.50 -15.43 20.03
CA ASP A 39 2.45 -16.90 19.97
C ASP A 39 1.71 -17.44 18.73
N ARG A 40 1.89 -16.75 17.59
CA ARG A 40 1.22 -16.99 16.29
C ARG A 40 -0.29 -16.72 16.26
N PHE A 41 -0.88 -16.19 17.32
CA PHE A 41 -2.26 -15.70 17.33
C PHE A 41 -2.33 -14.22 16.99
N VAL A 42 -3.26 -13.87 16.10
CA VAL A 42 -3.56 -12.47 15.78
C VAL A 42 -4.70 -11.98 16.64
N SER A 43 -4.45 -10.91 17.37
CA SER A 43 -5.44 -10.24 18.20
C SER A 43 -5.54 -8.76 17.83
N SER A 44 -6.64 -8.14 18.26
CA SER A 44 -6.77 -6.67 18.17
C SER A 44 -5.66 -5.99 19.00
N PRO A 45 -5.25 -4.76 18.64
CA PRO A 45 -4.25 -4.02 19.39
C PRO A 45 -4.62 -3.89 20.88
N THR A 46 -3.62 -4.08 21.76
CA THR A 46 -3.82 -4.01 23.21
C THR A 46 -4.17 -2.60 23.68
N THR A 47 -4.71 -2.47 24.89
CA THR A 47 -5.00 -1.15 25.47
C THR A 47 -3.74 -0.30 25.59
N ALA A 48 -2.61 -0.88 26.00
CA ALA A 48 -1.32 -0.20 26.07
C ALA A 48 -0.88 0.32 24.69
N GLN A 49 -1.02 -0.51 23.64
CA GLN A 49 -0.78 -0.08 22.27
C GLN A 49 -1.70 1.09 21.89
N LYS A 50 -3.00 1.04 22.17
CA LYS A 50 -3.91 2.17 21.86
C LYS A 50 -3.53 3.46 22.58
N ILE A 51 -3.15 3.36 23.86
CA ILE A 51 -2.65 4.51 24.64
C ILE A 51 -1.38 5.08 23.99
N PHE A 52 -0.43 4.24 23.60
CA PHE A 52 0.78 4.67 22.90
C PHE A 52 0.47 5.48 21.63
N SER A 53 -0.48 5.04 20.81
CA SER A 53 -0.88 5.79 19.61
C SER A 53 -1.52 7.14 19.93
N ILE A 54 -2.33 7.22 20.99
CA ILE A 54 -2.91 8.49 21.46
C ILE A 54 -1.80 9.43 21.93
N CYS A 55 -0.83 8.92 22.69
CA CYS A 55 0.35 9.68 23.09
C CYS A 55 1.12 10.21 21.87
N CYS A 56 1.36 9.38 20.85
CA CYS A 56 2.01 9.82 19.61
C CYS A 56 1.23 10.94 18.91
N VAL A 57 -0.10 10.84 18.84
CA VAL A 57 -0.96 11.89 18.25
C VAL A 57 -0.85 13.19 19.02
N ILE A 58 -0.91 13.15 20.36
CA ILE A 58 -0.81 14.35 21.21
C ILE A 58 0.58 14.99 21.10
N ILE A 59 1.65 14.19 21.17
CA ILE A 59 3.03 14.68 21.01
C ILE A 59 3.20 15.33 19.64
N THR A 60 2.69 14.69 18.58
CA THR A 60 2.74 15.25 17.22
C THR A 60 1.99 16.58 17.17
N LEU A 61 0.81 16.70 17.78
CA LEU A 61 0.06 17.96 17.82
C LEU A 61 0.86 19.09 18.51
N VAL A 62 1.50 18.79 19.64
CA VAL A 62 2.34 19.78 20.35
C VAL A 62 3.51 20.23 19.48
N LEU A 63 4.18 19.29 18.79
CA LEU A 63 5.28 19.61 17.86
C LEU A 63 4.80 20.46 16.67
N TYR A 64 3.59 20.23 16.18
CA TYR A 64 2.97 21.04 15.13
C TYR A 64 2.71 22.47 15.60
N ILE A 65 2.15 22.64 16.81
CA ILE A 65 1.94 23.97 17.41
C ILE A 65 3.28 24.69 17.61
N TYR A 66 4.29 23.97 18.10
CA TYR A 66 5.64 24.51 18.25
C TYR A 66 6.24 24.93 16.90
N THR A 67 6.06 24.15 15.84
CA THR A 67 6.53 24.49 14.49
C THR A 67 5.87 25.77 13.98
N THR A 68 4.55 25.89 14.13
CA THR A 68 3.82 27.07 13.68
C THR A 68 4.27 28.33 14.43
N THR A 69 4.44 28.24 15.75
CA THR A 69 4.82 29.36 16.61
C THR A 69 6.30 29.71 16.55
N SER A 70 7.20 28.75 16.31
CA SER A 70 8.65 29.00 16.36
C SER A 70 9.27 29.16 14.97
N TYR A 71 8.74 28.47 13.96
CA TYR A 71 9.30 28.46 12.61
C TYR A 71 8.57 29.42 11.68
N PHE A 72 7.24 29.28 11.55
CA PHE A 72 6.50 30.04 10.55
C PHE A 72 6.30 31.50 10.88
N ILE A 73 6.47 31.93 12.14
CA ILE A 73 6.48 33.36 12.48
C ILE A 73 7.50 34.16 11.63
N ARG A 74 8.57 33.52 11.14
CA ARG A 74 9.56 34.16 10.25
C ARG A 74 8.97 34.62 8.91
N TYR A 75 7.88 34.00 8.47
CA TYR A 75 7.18 34.35 7.24
C TYR A 75 6.01 35.31 7.47
N TYR A 76 5.84 35.84 8.68
CA TYR A 76 4.70 36.71 9.00
C TYR A 76 4.59 37.93 8.07
N ASP A 77 5.74 38.50 7.69
CA ASP A 77 5.82 39.62 6.74
C ASP A 77 5.39 39.22 5.31
N PHE A 78 5.45 37.94 4.98
CA PHE A 78 5.01 37.34 3.72
C PHE A 78 3.69 36.59 3.92
N ALA A 79 2.59 37.32 4.10
CA ALA A 79 1.29 36.78 4.47
C ALA A 79 0.84 35.56 3.64
N GLY A 80 1.07 35.57 2.32
CA GLY A 80 0.75 34.44 1.44
C GLY A 80 1.53 33.17 1.79
N ILE A 81 2.86 33.26 1.98
CA ILE A 81 3.71 32.11 2.35
C ILE A 81 3.34 31.61 3.74
N TYR A 82 3.09 32.52 4.69
CA TYR A 82 2.69 32.17 6.04
C TYR A 82 1.39 31.38 6.09
N VAL A 83 0.33 31.90 5.46
CA VAL A 83 -1.00 31.27 5.47
C VAL A 83 -0.98 29.92 4.76
N THR A 84 -0.37 29.83 3.58
CA THR A 84 -0.27 28.58 2.80
C THR A 84 0.55 27.52 3.54
N SER A 85 1.62 27.91 4.23
CA SER A 85 2.43 27.01 5.04
C SER A 85 1.67 26.47 6.26
N ILE A 86 0.90 27.33 6.94
CA ILE A 86 0.03 26.90 8.05
C ILE A 86 -1.03 25.93 7.55
N ILE A 87 -1.72 26.24 6.44
CA ILE A 87 -2.71 25.36 5.84
C ILE A 87 -2.08 24.00 5.49
N SER A 88 -0.88 24.01 4.91
CA SER A 88 -0.14 22.78 4.57
C SER A 88 0.11 21.90 5.80
N ILE A 89 0.64 22.49 6.87
CA ILE A 89 0.90 21.78 8.11
C ILE A 89 -0.40 21.26 8.74
N VAL A 90 -1.46 22.08 8.80
CA VAL A 90 -2.77 21.63 9.31
C VAL A 90 -3.29 20.44 8.48
N MET A 91 -3.17 20.48 7.16
CA MET A 91 -3.58 19.39 6.28
C MET A 91 -2.79 18.09 6.51
N TYR A 92 -1.48 18.17 6.74
CA TYR A 92 -0.68 17.00 7.11
C TYR A 92 -1.13 16.40 8.45
N TYR A 93 -1.37 17.24 9.45
CA TYR A 93 -1.82 16.77 10.76
C TYR A 93 -3.20 16.11 10.68
N ILE A 94 -4.15 16.75 10.01
CA ILE A 94 -5.51 16.23 9.80
C ILE A 94 -5.43 14.86 9.11
N THR A 95 -4.61 14.74 8.07
CA THR A 95 -4.48 13.47 7.34
C THR A 95 -3.88 12.39 8.22
N PHE A 96 -2.81 12.69 8.95
CA PHE A 96 -2.20 11.77 9.92
C PHE A 96 -3.18 11.35 11.02
N PHE A 97 -3.91 12.31 11.60
CA PHE A 97 -4.91 12.05 12.64
C PHE A 97 -5.98 11.10 12.15
N PHE A 98 -6.64 11.42 11.03
CA PHE A 98 -7.68 10.55 10.47
C PHE A 98 -7.13 9.19 10.06
N HIS A 99 -5.88 9.12 9.58
CA HIS A 99 -5.23 7.87 9.26
C HIS A 99 -5.10 6.97 10.49
N ILE A 100 -4.52 7.48 11.58
CA ILE A 100 -4.35 6.72 12.84
C ILE A 100 -5.71 6.31 13.42
N ILE A 101 -6.68 7.22 13.45
CA ILE A 101 -8.03 6.92 13.96
C ILE A 101 -8.67 5.78 13.17
N HIS A 102 -8.62 5.86 11.85
CA HIS A 102 -9.21 4.84 10.99
C HIS A 102 -8.51 3.47 11.12
N VAL A 103 -7.17 3.46 11.09
CA VAL A 103 -6.38 2.23 11.17
C VAL A 103 -6.53 1.55 12.54
N ARG A 104 -6.44 2.32 13.62
CA ARG A 104 -6.33 1.79 15.00
C ARG A 104 -7.67 1.57 15.68
N PHE A 105 -8.64 2.47 15.48
CA PHE A 105 -9.88 2.47 16.25
C PHE A 105 -11.07 1.96 15.43
N ILE A 106 -11.24 2.45 14.20
CA ILE A 106 -12.37 2.06 13.34
C ILE A 106 -12.20 0.60 12.87
N ASN A 107 -11.04 0.25 12.33
CA ASN A 107 -10.78 -1.10 11.79
C ASN A 107 -10.25 -2.10 12.84
N CYS A 108 -10.31 -1.76 14.14
CA CYS A 108 -9.69 -2.53 15.22
C CYS A 108 -10.05 -4.02 15.20
N ASN A 109 -11.33 -4.35 15.00
CA ASN A 109 -11.82 -5.74 15.03
C ASN A 109 -11.77 -6.43 13.67
N SER A 110 -11.69 -5.66 12.59
CA SER A 110 -11.66 -6.20 11.23
C SER A 110 -10.24 -6.52 10.77
N ASN A 111 -9.23 -5.80 11.27
CA ASN A 111 -7.82 -6.04 10.95
C ASN A 111 -7.37 -7.49 11.26
N PRO A 112 -7.61 -8.08 12.45
CA PRO A 112 -7.21 -9.46 12.73
C PRO A 112 -7.91 -10.46 11.80
N ARG A 113 -9.22 -10.27 11.57
CA ARG A 113 -10.01 -11.12 10.67
C ARG A 113 -9.49 -11.09 9.25
N PHE A 114 -9.06 -9.93 8.77
CA PHE A 114 -8.46 -9.79 7.45
C PHE A 114 -7.14 -10.57 7.33
N TYR A 115 -6.27 -10.53 8.36
CA TYR A 115 -5.04 -11.32 8.38
C TYR A 115 -5.31 -12.83 8.34
N ILE A 116 -6.30 -13.30 9.10
CA ILE A 116 -6.71 -14.71 9.09
C ILE A 116 -7.26 -15.08 7.72
N GLN A 117 -8.12 -14.24 7.14
CA GLN A 117 -8.71 -14.45 5.81
C GLN A 117 -7.63 -14.55 4.71
N LEU A 118 -6.57 -13.74 4.77
CA LEU A 118 -5.45 -13.85 3.84
C LEU A 118 -4.78 -15.23 3.97
N GLN A 119 -4.46 -15.69 5.18
CA GLN A 119 -3.87 -17.01 5.34
C GLN A 119 -4.82 -18.16 4.94
N GLU A 120 -6.14 -18.01 5.16
CA GLU A 120 -7.13 -18.98 4.69
C GLU A 120 -7.08 -19.15 3.16
N ILE A 121 -6.82 -18.07 2.42
CA ILE A 121 -6.60 -18.14 0.97
C ILE A 121 -5.35 -18.96 0.66
N ASP A 122 -4.24 -18.71 1.35
CA ASP A 122 -2.99 -19.46 1.13
C ASP A 122 -3.13 -20.95 1.49
N ARG A 123 -3.90 -21.27 2.53
CA ARG A 123 -4.24 -22.65 2.91
C ARG A 123 -5.13 -23.32 1.88
N LEU A 124 -6.18 -22.63 1.41
CA LEU A 124 -7.06 -23.13 0.37
C LEU A 124 -6.30 -23.44 -0.92
N MET A 125 -5.36 -22.57 -1.28
CA MET A 125 -4.49 -22.74 -2.44
C MET A 125 -3.34 -23.73 -2.21
N ASN A 126 -3.18 -24.32 -1.02
CA ASN A 126 -2.02 -25.15 -0.65
C ASN A 126 -0.65 -24.49 -0.95
N VAL A 127 -0.57 -23.16 -0.77
CA VAL A 127 0.66 -22.37 -0.97
C VAL A 127 1.27 -21.92 0.36
N ASN A 128 0.57 -22.10 1.47
CA ASN A 128 0.98 -21.64 2.80
C ASN A 128 2.35 -22.16 3.26
N LYS A 129 2.72 -23.40 2.89
CA LYS A 129 4.04 -24.01 3.19
C LYS A 129 5.12 -23.71 2.14
N ASN A 130 4.82 -22.84 1.18
CA ASN A 130 5.73 -22.56 0.10
C ASN A 130 6.69 -21.43 0.49
N GLU A 131 7.79 -21.83 1.14
CA GLU A 131 8.88 -20.93 1.56
C GLU A 131 9.32 -20.00 0.44
N LYS A 132 9.34 -20.49 -0.81
CA LYS A 132 9.84 -19.72 -1.95
C LYS A 132 8.91 -18.54 -2.28
N LEU A 133 7.57 -18.70 -2.19
CA LEU A 133 6.64 -17.59 -2.42
C LEU A 133 6.61 -16.61 -1.25
N ASN A 134 6.65 -17.14 -0.01
CA ASN A 134 6.70 -16.31 1.20
C ASN A 134 7.98 -15.47 1.26
N ARG A 135 9.11 -16.03 0.83
CA ARG A 135 10.40 -15.31 0.73
C ARG A 135 10.36 -14.16 -0.27
N VAL A 136 9.71 -14.34 -1.43
CA VAL A 136 9.54 -13.25 -2.39
C VAL A 136 8.75 -12.09 -1.76
N LEU A 137 7.67 -12.41 -1.06
CA LEU A 137 6.84 -11.40 -0.39
C LEU A 137 7.64 -10.69 0.72
N TYR A 138 8.39 -11.46 1.52
CA TYR A 138 9.29 -10.90 2.54
C TYR A 138 10.31 -9.93 1.94
N LEU A 139 11.02 -10.32 0.88
CA LEU A 139 12.04 -9.47 0.25
C LEU A 139 11.45 -8.18 -0.31
N ASN A 140 10.26 -8.26 -0.94
CA ASN A 140 9.56 -7.07 -1.40
C ASN A 140 9.18 -6.16 -0.23
N ASN A 141 8.63 -6.72 0.85
CA ASN A 141 8.21 -5.95 2.02
C ASN A 141 9.39 -5.32 2.76
N ALA A 142 10.48 -6.08 2.92
CA ALA A 142 11.72 -5.60 3.52
C ALA A 142 12.35 -4.48 2.68
N ALA A 143 12.34 -4.59 1.34
CA ALA A 143 12.83 -3.54 0.45
C ALA A 143 11.99 -2.27 0.58
N SER A 144 10.65 -2.37 0.51
CA SER A 144 9.74 -1.23 0.67
C SER A 144 9.89 -0.54 2.04
N ALA A 145 9.94 -1.33 3.13
CA ALA A 145 10.15 -0.80 4.47
C ALA A 145 11.53 -0.15 4.62
N GLY A 146 12.59 -0.79 4.10
CA GLY A 146 13.95 -0.26 4.09
C GLY A 146 14.08 1.06 3.34
N VAL A 147 13.46 1.18 2.16
CA VAL A 147 13.39 2.44 1.41
C VAL A 147 12.66 3.52 2.21
N SER A 148 11.56 3.17 2.87
CA SER A 148 10.78 4.13 3.67
C SER A 148 11.60 4.68 4.85
N VAL A 149 12.36 3.83 5.52
CA VAL A 149 13.29 4.22 6.60
C VAL A 149 14.48 5.00 6.05
N LEU A 150 15.04 4.64 4.90
CA LEU A 150 16.16 5.35 4.29
C LEU A 150 15.76 6.78 3.92
N VAL A 151 14.61 6.97 3.26
CA VAL A 151 14.07 8.30 2.90
C VAL A 151 13.90 9.15 4.15
N LEU A 152 13.42 8.55 5.24
CA LEU A 152 13.30 9.22 6.52
C LEU A 152 14.66 9.65 7.08
N LEU A 153 15.61 8.73 7.17
CA LEU A 153 16.93 9.00 7.74
C LEU A 153 17.63 10.12 6.96
N MET A 154 17.50 10.13 5.63
CA MET A 154 17.99 11.23 4.80
C MET A 154 17.32 12.56 5.16
N ALA A 155 15.99 12.59 5.31
CA ALA A 155 15.27 13.80 5.72
C ALA A 155 15.64 14.28 7.14
N PHE A 156 15.85 13.34 8.08
CA PHE A 156 16.35 13.64 9.43
C PHE A 156 17.77 14.22 9.41
N CYS A 157 18.68 13.63 8.65
CA CYS A 157 20.05 14.14 8.52
C CYS A 157 20.10 15.54 7.89
N LEU A 158 19.30 15.78 6.84
CA LEU A 158 19.20 17.08 6.18
C LEU A 158 18.67 18.16 7.13
N THR A 159 17.64 17.85 7.93
CA THR A 159 17.06 18.80 8.88
C THR A 159 17.98 19.04 10.09
N MET A 160 18.77 18.05 10.50
CA MET A 160 19.77 18.20 11.57
C MET A 160 20.96 19.07 11.17
N TYR A 161 21.39 19.00 9.90
CA TYR A 161 22.50 19.80 9.40
C TYR A 161 22.23 21.31 9.48
N GLU A 162 20.97 21.73 9.33
CA GLU A 162 20.59 23.14 9.31
C GLU A 162 20.62 23.80 10.69
N ASN A 163 19.84 23.30 11.66
CA ASN A 163 19.78 23.84 13.02
C ASN A 163 19.02 22.90 13.97
N ALA A 164 19.51 22.70 15.19
CA ALA A 164 18.82 21.90 16.22
C ALA A 164 17.42 22.44 16.58
N HIS A 165 17.23 23.76 16.63
CA HIS A 165 15.90 24.35 16.89
C HIS A 165 14.93 24.13 15.73
N PHE A 166 15.42 24.17 14.49
CA PHE A 166 14.63 23.88 13.30
C PHE A 166 14.19 22.42 13.26
N PHE A 167 15.13 21.53 13.57
CA PHE A 167 14.86 20.11 13.68
C PHE A 167 13.77 19.79 14.69
N MET A 168 13.85 20.33 15.91
CA MET A 168 12.84 20.08 16.95
C MET A 168 11.42 20.48 16.51
N GLY A 169 11.27 21.50 15.65
CA GLY A 169 9.99 21.78 15.00
C GLY A 169 9.60 20.69 14.01
N ILE A 170 10.46 20.39 13.04
CA ILE A 170 10.11 19.55 11.90
C ILE A 170 10.00 18.04 12.23
N VAL A 171 10.54 17.57 13.35
CA VAL A 171 10.43 16.16 13.78
C VAL A 171 8.99 15.66 13.80
N GLY A 172 8.04 16.48 14.27
CA GLY A 172 6.62 16.11 14.28
C GLY A 172 6.07 15.88 12.88
N LEU A 173 6.43 16.76 11.92
CA LEU A 173 6.05 16.65 10.51
C LEU A 173 6.67 15.41 9.85
N LEU A 174 7.96 15.16 10.09
CA LEU A 174 8.64 13.98 9.53
C LEU A 174 8.02 12.68 10.05
N TYR A 175 7.70 12.63 11.34
CA TYR A 175 7.04 11.48 11.97
C TYR A 175 5.66 11.20 11.37
N SER A 176 4.84 12.24 11.19
CA SER A 176 3.48 12.09 10.66
C SER A 176 3.50 11.63 9.19
N VAL A 177 4.37 12.23 8.37
CA VAL A 177 4.56 11.89 6.96
C VAL A 177 5.05 10.46 6.82
N LEU A 178 6.05 10.06 7.60
CA LEU A 178 6.55 8.69 7.62
C LEU A 178 5.45 7.68 7.93
N THR A 179 4.67 7.96 8.98
CA THR A 179 3.62 7.04 9.42
C THR A 179 2.60 6.80 8.29
N CYS A 180 2.21 7.86 7.58
CA CYS A 180 1.36 7.75 6.40
C CYS A 180 2.04 6.98 5.26
N ILE A 181 3.31 7.28 4.94
CA ILE A 181 4.07 6.60 3.88
C ILE A 181 4.17 5.10 4.15
N VAL A 182 4.50 4.70 5.38
CA VAL A 182 4.60 3.29 5.78
C VAL A 182 3.28 2.57 5.57
N GLU A 183 2.16 3.19 5.93
CA GLU A 183 0.84 2.58 5.77
C GLU A 183 0.38 2.49 4.31
N TRP A 184 0.72 3.48 3.48
CA TRP A 184 0.43 3.43 2.05
C TRP A 184 1.33 2.46 1.30
N MET A 185 2.62 2.37 1.67
CA MET A 185 3.53 1.35 1.16
C MET A 185 3.07 -0.05 1.57
N TYR A 186 2.60 -0.23 2.81
CA TYR A 186 2.01 -1.48 3.27
C TYR A 186 0.74 -1.84 2.47
N CYS A 187 -0.15 -0.88 2.22
CA CYS A 187 -1.29 -1.06 1.32
C CYS A 187 -0.85 -1.53 -0.07
N ALA A 188 0.16 -0.87 -0.64
CA ALA A 188 0.70 -1.22 -1.94
C ALA A 188 1.34 -2.62 -1.92
N ASP A 189 1.99 -3.03 -0.84
CA ASP A 189 2.62 -4.36 -0.71
C ASP A 189 1.60 -5.48 -0.52
N LEU A 190 0.46 -5.21 0.11
CA LEU A 190 -0.66 -6.15 0.12
C LEU A 190 -1.22 -6.40 -1.29
N LEU A 191 -1.15 -5.44 -2.22
CA LEU A 191 -1.48 -5.73 -3.63
C LEU A 191 -0.52 -6.74 -4.26
N VAL A 192 0.75 -6.78 -3.82
CA VAL A 192 1.74 -7.78 -4.24
C VAL A 192 1.31 -9.17 -3.84
N TYR A 193 0.79 -9.33 -2.62
CA TYR A 193 0.18 -10.57 -2.18
C TYR A 193 -0.87 -11.05 -3.21
N PHE A 194 -1.87 -10.21 -3.53
CA PHE A 194 -2.97 -10.61 -4.42
C PHE A 194 -2.53 -10.96 -5.84
N PHE A 195 -1.69 -10.12 -6.48
CA PHE A 195 -1.30 -10.41 -7.86
C PHE A 195 -0.35 -11.61 -7.97
N LEU A 196 0.48 -11.89 -6.96
CA LEU A 196 1.30 -13.10 -6.95
C LEU A 196 0.43 -14.37 -6.95
N ARG A 197 -0.68 -14.37 -6.19
CA ARG A 197 -1.63 -15.51 -6.17
C ARG A 197 -2.41 -15.64 -7.48
N ILE A 198 -2.84 -14.54 -8.12
CA ILE A 198 -3.40 -14.62 -9.48
C ILE A 198 -2.38 -15.15 -10.47
N ARG A 199 -1.13 -14.68 -10.39
CA ARG A 199 -0.06 -15.16 -11.28
C ARG A 199 0.21 -16.64 -11.09
N PHE A 200 0.10 -17.14 -9.86
CA PHE A 200 0.14 -18.58 -9.57
C PHE A 200 -1.02 -19.34 -10.23
N ILE A 201 -2.25 -18.83 -10.14
CA ILE A 201 -3.41 -19.40 -10.87
C ILE A 201 -3.16 -19.41 -12.40
N ASN A 202 -2.66 -18.30 -12.95
CA ASN A 202 -2.30 -18.20 -14.37
C ASN A 202 -1.25 -19.23 -14.77
N ALA A 203 -0.28 -19.50 -13.90
CA ALA A 203 0.75 -20.50 -14.12
C ALA A 203 0.20 -21.93 -14.15
N ILE A 204 -0.75 -22.28 -13.26
CA ILE A 204 -1.43 -23.59 -13.28
C ILE A 204 -2.11 -23.81 -14.64
N ILE A 205 -2.90 -22.82 -15.10
CA ILE A 205 -3.64 -22.92 -16.36
C ILE A 205 -2.68 -23.02 -17.56
N ILE A 206 -1.60 -22.24 -17.55
CA ILE A 206 -0.62 -22.24 -18.64
C ILE A 206 0.18 -23.54 -18.70
N ASN A 207 0.58 -24.09 -17.55
CA ASN A 207 1.28 -25.38 -17.52
C ASN A 207 0.41 -26.49 -18.10
N HIS A 208 -0.91 -26.44 -17.87
CA HIS A 208 -1.84 -27.36 -18.50
C HIS A 208 -1.95 -27.17 -20.02
N LEU A 209 -2.03 -25.92 -20.51
CA LEU A 209 -2.17 -25.63 -21.94
C LEU A 209 -0.88 -25.84 -22.75
N GLN A 210 0.27 -25.48 -22.19
CA GLN A 210 1.54 -25.39 -22.91
C GLN A 210 2.57 -26.45 -22.47
N GLY A 211 2.22 -27.30 -21.50
CA GLY A 211 3.14 -28.24 -20.88
C GLY A 211 3.92 -27.63 -19.70
N THR A 212 4.46 -28.52 -18.87
CA THR A 212 5.27 -28.17 -17.72
C THR A 212 6.65 -27.68 -18.14
N VAL A 213 7.18 -26.73 -17.38
CA VAL A 213 8.53 -26.22 -17.56
C VAL A 213 9.52 -27.17 -16.88
N GLY A 214 10.69 -27.40 -17.48
CA GLY A 214 11.76 -28.21 -16.86
C GLY A 214 12.25 -27.65 -15.52
N PRO A 215 13.08 -28.42 -14.77
CA PRO A 215 13.49 -28.07 -13.41
C PRO A 215 14.28 -26.75 -13.38
N PHE A 216 13.88 -25.86 -12.47
CA PHE A 216 14.53 -24.56 -12.28
C PHE A 216 15.91 -24.74 -11.61
N LYS A 217 17.00 -24.36 -12.29
CA LYS A 217 18.33 -24.26 -11.66
C LYS A 217 18.49 -22.91 -10.96
N TYR A 218 18.76 -22.93 -9.67
CA TYR A 218 18.74 -21.74 -8.80
C TYR A 218 19.92 -20.79 -9.06
N ARG A 219 19.65 -19.48 -9.10
CA ARG A 219 20.63 -18.41 -8.83
C ARG A 219 20.15 -17.62 -7.62
N ALA A 220 21.07 -17.20 -6.76
CA ALA A 220 20.82 -16.69 -5.41
C ALA A 220 19.95 -15.42 -5.32
N ILE A 221 19.73 -14.71 -6.44
CA ILE A 221 18.97 -13.45 -6.50
C ILE A 221 18.02 -13.53 -7.69
N ASN A 222 16.88 -14.19 -7.53
CA ASN A 222 15.88 -14.25 -8.58
C ASN A 222 14.63 -13.50 -8.12
N LEU A 223 14.38 -12.36 -8.76
CA LEU A 223 13.07 -11.72 -8.76
C LEU A 223 11.99 -12.75 -9.15
N PRO A 224 10.72 -12.58 -8.70
CA PRO A 224 9.62 -13.46 -9.03
C PRO A 224 9.25 -13.33 -10.52
N THR A 225 10.09 -13.88 -11.36
CA THR A 225 9.86 -13.98 -12.79
C THR A 225 8.68 -14.90 -13.03
N TYR A 226 7.98 -14.64 -14.14
CA TYR A 226 6.86 -15.47 -14.55
C TYR A 226 7.25 -16.96 -14.68
N TYR A 227 8.49 -17.24 -15.09
CA TYR A 227 9.06 -18.58 -15.19
C TYR A 227 9.18 -19.27 -13.82
N PHE A 228 9.69 -18.58 -12.80
CA PHE A 228 9.80 -19.11 -11.44
C PHE A 228 8.45 -19.58 -10.88
N ILE A 229 7.39 -18.77 -11.06
CA ILE A 229 6.04 -19.12 -10.60
C ILE A 229 5.46 -20.30 -11.40
N ARG A 230 5.81 -20.45 -12.68
CA ARG A 230 5.44 -21.62 -13.47
C ARG A 230 6.08 -22.91 -12.97
N CYS A 231 7.37 -22.90 -12.65
CA CYS A 231 8.04 -24.07 -12.07
C CYS A 231 7.41 -24.44 -10.72
N LEU A 232 7.13 -23.44 -9.88
CA LEU A 232 6.45 -23.63 -8.59
C LEU A 232 5.09 -24.29 -8.74
N ALA A 233 4.29 -23.81 -9.68
CA ALA A 233 2.95 -24.34 -9.94
C ALA A 233 3.01 -25.77 -10.49
N SER A 234 3.96 -26.09 -11.38
CA SER A 234 4.10 -27.47 -11.91
C SER A 234 4.52 -28.50 -10.86
N GLU A 235 5.26 -28.09 -9.83
CA GLU A 235 5.67 -28.98 -8.74
C GLU A 235 4.50 -29.37 -7.82
N THR A 236 3.47 -28.53 -7.73
CA THR A 236 2.49 -28.60 -6.63
C THR A 236 1.03 -28.75 -7.09
N HIS A 237 0.71 -28.37 -8.33
CA HIS A 237 -0.66 -28.22 -8.80
C HIS A 237 -0.83 -28.69 -10.24
N ASP A 238 -1.99 -29.31 -10.52
CA ASP A 238 -2.47 -29.53 -11.87
C ASP A 238 -3.87 -28.93 -12.05
N PHE A 239 -4.12 -28.40 -13.24
CA PHE A 239 -5.40 -27.78 -13.57
C PHE A 239 -6.56 -28.78 -13.57
N GLN A 240 -6.31 -30.06 -13.85
CA GLN A 240 -7.40 -31.05 -13.86
C GLN A 240 -7.90 -31.32 -12.44
N THR A 241 -6.98 -31.60 -11.51
CA THR A 241 -7.27 -32.04 -10.15
C THR A 241 -7.62 -30.90 -9.19
N ASN A 242 -6.96 -29.75 -9.28
CA ASN A 242 -7.07 -28.70 -8.27
C ASN A 242 -8.27 -27.77 -8.51
N CYS A 243 -8.99 -27.36 -7.46
CA CYS A 243 -10.18 -26.49 -7.56
C CYS A 243 -9.85 -25.01 -7.81
N VAL A 244 -9.24 -24.70 -8.96
CA VAL A 244 -8.79 -23.35 -9.35
C VAL A 244 -9.92 -22.31 -9.34
N ASP A 245 -11.16 -22.73 -9.61
CA ASP A 245 -12.35 -21.89 -9.50
C ASP A 245 -12.64 -21.45 -8.05
N LEU A 246 -12.44 -22.34 -7.07
CA LEU A 246 -12.56 -21.99 -5.65
C LEU A 246 -11.44 -21.04 -5.21
N TYR A 247 -10.22 -21.25 -5.71
CA TYR A 247 -9.07 -20.37 -5.41
C TYR A 247 -9.34 -18.94 -5.85
N LEU A 248 -9.81 -18.78 -7.09
CA LEU A 248 -10.10 -17.45 -7.64
C LEU A 248 -11.25 -16.77 -6.88
N LYS A 249 -12.30 -17.52 -6.54
CA LYS A 249 -13.44 -16.99 -5.77
C LYS A 249 -12.98 -16.45 -4.42
N ALA A 250 -12.24 -17.25 -3.66
CA ALA A 250 -11.72 -16.85 -2.34
C ALA A 250 -10.79 -15.63 -2.46
N LEU A 251 -9.95 -15.59 -3.48
CA LEU A 251 -9.04 -14.47 -3.72
C LEU A 251 -9.78 -13.15 -4.02
N PHE A 252 -10.87 -13.20 -4.79
CA PHE A 252 -11.68 -12.01 -5.07
C PHE A 252 -12.50 -11.57 -3.84
N GLU A 253 -12.93 -12.50 -3.00
CA GLU A 253 -13.57 -12.17 -1.71
C GLU A 253 -12.57 -11.52 -0.76
N GLY A 254 -11.35 -12.05 -0.68
CA GLY A 254 -10.24 -11.43 0.03
C GLY A 254 -9.90 -10.04 -0.51
N PHE A 255 -9.86 -9.87 -1.83
CA PHE A 255 -9.61 -8.55 -2.44
C PHE A 255 -10.73 -7.55 -2.15
N THR A 256 -11.99 -7.99 -2.13
CA THR A 256 -13.12 -7.14 -1.74
C THR A 256 -13.00 -6.68 -0.29
N SER A 257 -12.59 -7.60 0.60
CA SER A 257 -12.28 -7.30 2.01
C SER A 257 -11.14 -6.28 2.10
N PHE A 258 -10.05 -6.49 1.37
CA PHE A 258 -8.93 -5.55 1.27
C PHE A 258 -9.37 -4.15 0.83
N GLN A 259 -10.16 -4.06 -0.24
CA GLN A 259 -10.67 -2.78 -0.74
C GLN A 259 -11.50 -2.05 0.34
N ASN A 260 -12.34 -2.77 1.08
CA ASN A 260 -13.12 -2.18 2.17
C ASN A 260 -12.25 -1.64 3.31
N HIS A 261 -11.13 -2.30 3.60
CA HIS A 261 -10.18 -1.87 4.65
C HIS A 261 -9.34 -0.65 4.25
N TYR A 262 -9.05 -0.48 2.96
CA TYR A 262 -8.08 0.50 2.45
C TYR A 262 -8.69 1.65 1.64
N ARG A 263 -9.97 1.58 1.26
CA ARG A 263 -10.64 2.64 0.47
C ARG A 263 -10.56 4.03 1.10
N PHE A 264 -10.61 4.14 2.43
CA PHE A 264 -10.48 5.42 3.14
C PHE A 264 -9.05 5.96 3.08
N GLN A 265 -8.05 5.12 3.34
CA GLN A 265 -6.65 5.50 3.28
C GLN A 265 -6.25 5.92 1.86
N MET A 266 -6.84 5.27 0.85
CA MET A 266 -6.67 5.65 -0.55
C MET A 266 -7.34 6.98 -0.91
N LEU A 267 -8.52 7.26 -0.36
CA LEU A 267 -9.16 8.58 -0.49
C LEU A 267 -8.29 9.67 0.12
N LEU A 268 -7.82 9.47 1.36
CA LEU A 268 -6.92 10.41 2.04
C LEU A 268 -5.64 10.64 1.24
N PHE A 269 -5.04 9.57 0.71
CA PHE A 269 -3.84 9.66 -0.13
C PHE A 269 -4.07 10.53 -1.37
N CYS A 270 -5.11 10.27 -2.15
CA CYS A 270 -5.39 11.02 -3.37
C CYS A 270 -5.68 12.50 -3.07
N ASN A 271 -6.45 12.78 -2.02
CA ASN A 271 -6.76 14.15 -1.62
C ASN A 271 -5.52 14.89 -1.13
N GLN A 272 -4.70 14.24 -0.29
CA GLN A 272 -3.44 14.80 0.17
C GLN A 272 -2.50 15.06 -1.01
N PHE A 273 -2.37 14.12 -1.95
CA PHE A 273 -1.51 14.29 -3.12
C PHE A 273 -1.87 15.55 -3.92
N VAL A 274 -3.15 15.74 -4.27
CA VAL A 274 -3.58 16.91 -5.07
C VAL A 274 -3.39 18.20 -4.29
N LEU A 275 -3.94 18.29 -3.08
CA LEU A 275 -3.91 19.53 -2.29
C LEU A 275 -2.50 19.95 -1.93
N LEU A 276 -1.68 19.01 -1.47
CA LEU A 276 -0.31 19.30 -1.07
C LEU A 276 0.57 19.68 -2.26
N SER A 277 0.35 19.10 -3.44
CA SER A 277 1.08 19.50 -4.65
C SER A 277 0.78 20.95 -5.02
N LEU A 278 -0.48 21.39 -4.89
CA LEU A 278 -0.88 22.77 -5.15
C LEU A 278 -0.32 23.74 -4.09
N LEU A 279 -0.42 23.38 -2.81
CA LEU A 279 0.13 24.21 -1.73
C LEU A 279 1.66 24.33 -1.83
N THR A 280 2.35 23.24 -2.16
CA THR A 280 3.81 23.25 -2.37
C THR A 280 4.20 24.14 -3.55
N PHE A 281 3.39 24.13 -4.62
CA PHE A 281 3.58 25.00 -5.76
C PHE A 281 3.39 26.48 -5.40
N GLU A 282 2.32 26.80 -4.68
CA GLU A 282 2.03 28.16 -4.23
C GLU A 282 3.12 28.71 -3.29
N ILE A 283 3.58 27.89 -2.34
CA ILE A 283 4.73 28.22 -1.47
C ILE A 283 5.97 28.46 -2.33
N GLY A 284 6.25 27.59 -3.30
CA GLY A 284 7.39 27.73 -4.19
C GLY A 284 7.33 29.00 -5.05
N LEU A 285 6.15 29.35 -5.56
CA LEU A 285 5.94 30.56 -6.37
C LEU A 285 6.14 31.83 -5.54
N GLY A 286 5.47 31.92 -4.39
CA GLY A 286 5.60 33.07 -3.49
C GLY A 286 7.04 33.22 -3.00
N ALA A 287 7.69 32.12 -2.67
CA ALA A 287 9.09 32.14 -2.28
C ALA A 287 10.05 32.67 -3.34
N LEU A 288 9.83 32.32 -4.61
CA LEU A 288 10.61 32.83 -5.73
C LEU A 288 10.38 34.33 -5.94
N GLN A 289 9.14 34.80 -5.78
CA GLN A 289 8.79 36.23 -5.92
C GLN A 289 9.45 37.09 -4.83
N TYR A 290 9.45 36.61 -3.59
CA TYR A 290 9.98 37.35 -2.43
C TYR A 290 11.44 37.02 -2.10
N ASN A 291 12.07 36.08 -2.83
CA ASN A 291 13.39 35.52 -2.53
C ASN A 291 13.55 35.11 -1.05
N ALA A 292 12.50 34.49 -0.49
CA ALA A 292 12.36 34.28 0.95
C ALA A 292 12.85 32.90 1.43
N LEU A 293 12.96 31.90 0.54
CA LEU A 293 13.32 30.52 0.92
C LEU A 293 14.83 30.33 1.06
N ARG A 294 15.20 29.48 2.01
CA ARG A 294 16.57 28.96 2.13
C ARG A 294 16.82 27.87 1.10
N TRP A 295 18.11 27.66 0.78
CA TRP A 295 18.55 26.56 -0.08
C TRP A 295 18.06 25.18 0.38
N SER A 296 18.00 24.95 1.69
CA SER A 296 17.50 23.70 2.28
C SER A 296 16.02 23.46 1.98
N GLU A 297 15.19 24.50 1.99
CA GLU A 297 13.75 24.39 1.68
C GLU A 297 13.52 24.24 0.18
N LEU A 298 14.33 24.92 -0.65
CA LEU A 298 14.32 24.77 -2.11
C LEU A 298 14.63 23.34 -2.55
N ILE A 299 15.43 22.59 -1.77
CA ILE A 299 15.70 21.17 -2.01
C ILE A 299 14.61 20.27 -1.41
N THR A 300 14.11 20.61 -0.22
CA THR A 300 13.17 19.76 0.53
C THR A 300 11.79 19.71 -0.13
N LEU A 301 11.25 20.85 -0.59
CA LEU A 301 9.91 20.92 -1.18
C LEU A 301 9.79 20.06 -2.46
N PRO A 302 10.69 20.15 -3.45
CA PRO A 302 10.68 19.25 -4.61
C PRO A 302 10.89 17.79 -4.22
N THR A 303 11.75 17.51 -3.23
CA THR A 303 12.01 16.13 -2.80
C THR A 303 10.75 15.46 -2.26
N ILE A 304 9.97 16.16 -1.43
CA ILE A 304 8.69 15.66 -0.90
C ILE A 304 7.69 15.40 -2.05
N LEU A 305 7.61 16.31 -3.02
CA LEU A 305 6.72 16.15 -4.19
C LEU A 305 7.13 14.94 -5.04
N ILE A 306 8.43 14.76 -5.28
CA ILE A 306 8.97 13.60 -6.00
C ILE A 306 8.64 12.31 -5.25
N CYS A 307 8.87 12.24 -3.94
CA CYS A 307 8.54 11.07 -3.13
C CYS A 307 7.04 10.73 -3.19
N ASN A 308 6.16 11.73 -3.04
CA ASN A 308 4.71 11.53 -3.14
C ASN A 308 4.27 11.04 -4.53
N THR A 309 4.90 11.57 -5.59
CA THR A 309 4.64 11.15 -6.97
C THR A 309 5.10 9.73 -7.22
N LEU A 310 6.30 9.36 -6.74
CA LEU A 310 6.81 7.99 -6.83
C LEU A 310 5.89 7.02 -6.09
N LEU A 311 5.41 7.37 -4.89
CA LEU A 311 4.44 6.56 -4.16
C LEU A 311 3.13 6.37 -4.94
N ALA A 312 2.60 7.44 -5.54
CA ALA A 312 1.40 7.36 -6.38
C ALA A 312 1.61 6.43 -7.58
N ILE A 313 2.77 6.54 -8.24
CA ILE A 313 3.18 5.66 -9.34
C ILE A 313 3.26 4.21 -8.88
N PHE A 314 3.97 3.91 -7.80
CA PHE A 314 4.12 2.55 -7.29
C PHE A 314 2.77 1.90 -6.99
N LEU A 315 1.88 2.62 -6.31
CA LEU A 315 0.56 2.10 -5.96
C LEU A 315 -0.29 1.82 -7.21
N CYS A 316 -0.31 2.75 -8.16
CA CYS A 316 -1.09 2.59 -9.38
C CYS A 316 -0.52 1.51 -10.32
N ILE A 317 0.81 1.37 -10.41
CA ILE A 317 1.45 0.27 -11.14
C ILE A 317 1.04 -1.07 -10.55
N ARG A 318 1.03 -1.22 -9.22
CA ARG A 318 0.65 -2.48 -8.57
C ARG A 318 -0.83 -2.82 -8.77
N CYS A 319 -1.72 -1.82 -8.72
CA CYS A 319 -3.12 -1.98 -9.12
C CYS A 319 -3.25 -2.43 -10.59
N GLU A 320 -2.49 -1.83 -11.49
CA GLU A 320 -2.50 -2.16 -12.92
C GLU A 320 -1.97 -3.58 -13.19
N VAL A 321 -0.89 -3.99 -12.51
CA VAL A 321 -0.35 -5.36 -12.61
C VAL A 321 -1.41 -6.37 -12.18
N PHE A 322 -2.11 -6.13 -11.06
CA PHE A 322 -3.18 -7.00 -10.60
C PHE A 322 -4.33 -7.11 -11.61
N TYR A 323 -4.75 -5.98 -12.19
CA TYR A 323 -5.75 -5.95 -13.26
C TYR A 323 -5.31 -6.72 -14.51
N ARG A 324 -4.05 -6.55 -14.94
CA ARG A 324 -3.47 -7.25 -16.10
C ARG A 324 -3.41 -8.75 -15.89
N GLU A 325 -2.99 -9.21 -14.71
CA GLU A 325 -2.96 -10.64 -14.38
C GLU A 325 -4.37 -11.24 -14.40
N THR A 326 -5.38 -10.53 -13.89
CA THR A 326 -6.79 -10.96 -13.96
C THR A 326 -7.28 -11.06 -15.41
N LYS A 327 -6.94 -10.06 -16.24
CA LYS A 327 -7.28 -10.09 -17.68
C LYS A 327 -6.59 -11.24 -18.41
N LYS A 328 -5.37 -11.60 -17.99
CA LYS A 328 -4.66 -12.78 -18.48
C LYS A 328 -5.39 -14.07 -18.08
N THR A 329 -5.87 -14.18 -16.84
CA THR A 329 -6.72 -15.32 -16.41
C THR A 329 -7.95 -15.47 -17.30
N LYS A 330 -8.64 -14.36 -17.59
CA LYS A 330 -9.79 -14.34 -18.52
C LYS A 330 -9.43 -14.90 -19.90
N ARG A 331 -8.33 -14.41 -20.50
CA ARG A 331 -7.85 -14.88 -21.81
C ARG A 331 -7.51 -16.38 -21.79
N LEU A 332 -6.84 -16.84 -20.74
CA LEU A 332 -6.48 -18.26 -20.60
C LEU A 332 -7.71 -19.16 -20.47
N CYS A 333 -8.75 -18.71 -19.79
CA CYS A 333 -10.02 -19.44 -19.73
C CYS A 333 -10.68 -19.54 -21.10
N ILE A 334 -10.65 -18.46 -21.89
CA ILE A 334 -11.15 -18.47 -23.28
C ILE A 334 -10.36 -19.47 -24.13
N THR A 335 -9.02 -19.48 -24.04
CA THR A 335 -8.17 -20.45 -24.75
C THR A 335 -8.44 -21.89 -24.29
N MET A 336 -8.70 -22.11 -23.01
CA MET A 336 -9.08 -23.42 -22.50
C MET A 336 -10.41 -23.89 -23.13
N MET A 337 -11.41 -23.01 -23.17
CA MET A 337 -12.71 -23.32 -23.77
C MET A 337 -12.65 -23.49 -25.29
N SER A 338 -11.68 -22.88 -25.98
CA SER A 338 -11.50 -23.09 -27.43
C SER A 338 -10.80 -24.41 -27.74
N ARG A 339 -9.95 -24.91 -26.83
CA ARG A 339 -9.23 -26.18 -27.00
C ARG A 339 -10.08 -27.39 -26.61
N TYR A 340 -10.92 -27.25 -25.60
CA TYR A 340 -11.84 -28.29 -25.14
C TYR A 340 -13.27 -27.93 -25.52
N CYS A 341 -13.82 -28.59 -26.55
CA CYS A 341 -15.17 -28.31 -27.06
C CYS A 341 -16.27 -28.62 -26.04
N ASP A 342 -16.13 -29.70 -25.25
CA ASP A 342 -17.02 -30.10 -24.16
C ASP A 342 -16.25 -30.85 -23.06
N GLY A 343 -16.88 -31.00 -21.90
CA GLY A 343 -16.35 -31.77 -20.76
C GLY A 343 -15.94 -30.93 -19.53
N PRO A 344 -15.48 -31.59 -18.47
CA PRO A 344 -15.33 -30.99 -17.14
C PRO A 344 -14.33 -29.83 -17.09
N LEU A 345 -13.30 -29.85 -17.95
CA LEU A 345 -12.29 -28.78 -18.05
C LEU A 345 -12.86 -27.50 -18.67
N ARG A 346 -13.74 -27.64 -19.67
CA ARG A 346 -14.45 -26.53 -20.28
C ARG A 346 -15.42 -25.90 -19.27
N ASP A 347 -16.18 -26.72 -18.56
CA ASP A 347 -17.12 -26.24 -17.54
C ASP A 347 -16.40 -25.50 -16.42
N LYS A 348 -15.23 -26.00 -16.00
CA LYS A 348 -14.37 -25.33 -15.02
C LYS A 348 -13.89 -23.98 -15.54
N ALA A 349 -13.38 -23.91 -16.77
CA ALA A 349 -12.98 -22.63 -17.38
C ALA A 349 -14.15 -21.65 -17.50
N LYS A 350 -15.36 -22.13 -17.82
CA LYS A 350 -16.58 -21.34 -17.88
C LYS A 350 -16.97 -20.79 -16.50
N ARG A 351 -16.84 -21.59 -15.43
CA ARG A 351 -17.05 -21.12 -14.04
C ARG A 351 -16.05 -20.03 -13.66
N ILE A 352 -14.76 -20.22 -13.95
CA ILE A 352 -13.71 -19.22 -13.70
C ILE A 352 -14.02 -17.92 -14.45
N LEU A 353 -14.38 -18.01 -15.73
CA LEU A 353 -14.75 -16.84 -16.52
C LEU A 353 -15.95 -16.11 -15.93
N LYS A 354 -17.00 -16.85 -15.53
CA LYS A 354 -18.19 -16.29 -14.88
C LYS A 354 -17.83 -15.54 -13.59
N ILE A 355 -16.92 -16.07 -12.77
CA ILE A 355 -16.43 -15.39 -11.55
C ILE A 355 -15.78 -14.05 -11.89
N ILE A 356 -14.93 -14.01 -12.93
CA ILE A 356 -14.27 -12.78 -13.39
C ILE A 356 -15.26 -11.74 -13.91
N GLU A 357 -16.28 -12.16 -14.63
CA GLU A 357 -17.28 -11.26 -15.21
C GLU A 357 -18.26 -10.73 -14.16
N GLN A 358 -18.64 -11.55 -13.19
CA GLN A 358 -19.54 -11.15 -12.11
C GLN A 358 -18.88 -10.21 -11.10
N ARG A 359 -17.55 -10.30 -10.92
CA ARG A 359 -16.80 -9.51 -9.94
C ARG A 359 -15.59 -8.85 -10.61
N PRO A 360 -15.79 -7.69 -11.28
CA PRO A 360 -14.69 -6.99 -11.92
C PRO A 360 -13.70 -6.51 -10.87
N VAL A 361 -12.46 -6.95 -11.02
CA VAL A 361 -11.37 -6.66 -10.09
C VAL A 361 -10.83 -5.27 -10.34
N LYS A 362 -11.48 -4.27 -9.73
CA LYS A 362 -11.05 -2.88 -9.75
C LYS A 362 -11.00 -2.37 -8.32
N PHE A 363 -9.89 -1.75 -7.93
CA PHE A 363 -9.83 -1.09 -6.63
C PHE A 363 -10.67 0.18 -6.69
N ASN A 364 -11.91 0.13 -6.21
CA ASN A 364 -12.80 1.29 -6.20
C ASN A 364 -12.69 2.05 -4.87
N VAL A 365 -12.46 3.36 -4.97
CA VAL A 365 -12.53 4.28 -3.84
C VAL A 365 -13.98 4.75 -3.72
N TYR A 366 -14.73 4.15 -2.80
CA TYR A 366 -16.16 4.46 -2.54
C TYR A 366 -17.05 4.51 -3.79
N ASN A 367 -16.72 3.73 -4.83
CA ASN A 367 -17.37 3.76 -6.15
C ASN A 367 -17.34 5.12 -6.87
N MET A 368 -16.54 6.08 -6.40
CA MET A 368 -16.34 7.36 -7.05
C MET A 368 -15.37 7.23 -8.25
N TRP A 369 -14.28 6.50 -8.06
CA TRP A 369 -13.34 6.13 -9.13
C TRP A 369 -12.65 4.80 -8.84
N SER A 370 -12.02 4.25 -9.88
CA SER A 370 -11.15 3.07 -9.79
C SER A 370 -9.68 3.46 -9.90
N MET A 371 -8.83 2.93 -9.03
CA MET A 371 -7.37 3.09 -9.12
C MET A 371 -6.82 2.22 -10.25
N ASN A 372 -6.13 2.82 -11.20
CA ASN A 372 -5.39 2.17 -12.28
C ASN A 372 -4.18 3.03 -12.69
N ALA A 373 -3.38 2.58 -13.65
CA ALA A 373 -2.23 3.36 -14.13
C ALA A 373 -2.62 4.76 -14.67
N LEU A 374 -3.83 4.89 -15.23
CA LEU A 374 -4.34 6.17 -15.72
C LEU A 374 -4.70 7.14 -14.59
N THR A 375 -4.95 6.66 -13.37
CA THR A 375 -5.26 7.51 -12.22
C THR A 375 -4.13 8.48 -11.90
N VAL A 376 -2.86 8.05 -11.97
CA VAL A 376 -1.71 8.94 -11.75
C VAL A 376 -1.68 10.05 -12.79
N ILE A 377 -1.86 9.69 -14.07
CA ILE A 377 -1.87 10.66 -15.17
C ILE A 377 -3.00 11.67 -14.96
N ARG A 378 -4.19 11.21 -14.54
CA ARG A 378 -5.31 12.10 -14.23
C ARG A 378 -5.00 13.04 -13.08
N MET A 379 -4.42 12.53 -11.98
CA MET A 379 -4.04 13.36 -10.83
C MET A 379 -2.98 14.40 -11.22
N LEU A 380 -1.95 14.01 -11.97
CA LEU A 380 -0.93 14.91 -12.47
C LEU A 380 -1.53 15.97 -13.41
N ASN A 381 -2.40 15.57 -14.34
CA ASN A 381 -3.09 16.52 -15.21
C ASN A 381 -3.93 17.52 -14.41
N THR A 382 -4.69 17.06 -13.41
CA THR A 382 -5.47 17.95 -12.53
C THR A 382 -4.57 18.94 -11.80
N VAL A 383 -3.46 18.46 -11.22
CA VAL A 383 -2.48 19.32 -10.54
C VAL A 383 -1.89 20.34 -11.51
N THR A 384 -1.40 19.91 -12.68
CA THR A 384 -0.80 20.80 -13.68
C THR A 384 -1.81 21.83 -14.21
N THR A 385 -3.04 21.42 -14.53
CA THR A 385 -4.09 22.36 -14.97
C THR A 385 -4.35 23.41 -13.90
N MET A 386 -4.46 23.02 -12.64
CA MET A 386 -4.67 23.96 -11.53
C MET A 386 -3.46 24.86 -11.31
N MET A 387 -2.23 24.34 -11.42
CA MET A 387 -1.00 25.16 -11.37
C MET A 387 -0.98 26.21 -12.49
N VAL A 388 -1.35 25.84 -13.72
CA VAL A 388 -1.43 26.79 -14.85
C VAL A 388 -2.49 27.86 -14.60
N VAL A 389 -3.66 27.48 -14.08
CA VAL A 389 -4.71 28.43 -13.70
C VAL A 389 -4.24 29.39 -12.61
N LEU A 390 -3.54 28.89 -11.58
CA LEU A 390 -2.95 29.73 -10.52
C LEU A 390 -1.92 30.71 -11.09
N LEU A 391 -1.06 30.25 -12.01
CA LEU A 391 -0.11 31.14 -12.71
C LEU A 391 -0.83 32.22 -13.50
N GLN A 392 -1.90 31.87 -14.23
CA GLN A 392 -2.69 32.84 -14.97
C GLN A 392 -3.24 33.91 -14.04
N PHE A 393 -3.89 33.56 -12.93
CA PHE A 393 -4.39 34.55 -11.96
C PHE A 393 -3.32 35.36 -11.24
N THR A 394 -2.07 34.89 -11.20
CA THR A 394 -0.98 35.61 -10.55
C THR A 394 -0.29 36.61 -11.49
N PHE A 395 -0.27 36.34 -12.79
CA PHE A 395 0.48 37.11 -13.79
C PHE A 395 -0.38 37.84 -14.83
N LEU A 396 -1.66 37.50 -14.96
CA LEU A 396 -2.69 38.22 -15.74
C LEU A 396 -3.65 38.90 -14.77
#